data_AF-A0A661VRU0-F1
#
_entry.id   AF-A0A661VRU0-F1
#
_cell.length_a   1.000
_cell.length_b   1.000
_cell.length_c   1.000
_cell.angle_alpha   90.00
_cell.angle_beta   90.00
_cell.angle_gamma   90.00
#
_symmetry.space_group_name_H-M   'P 1'
#
loop_
_entity.id
_entity.type
_entity.pdbx_description
1 polymer ?
#
loop_
_entity_poly.entity_id
_entity_poly.type
_entity_poly.pdbx_seq_one_letter_code
_entity_poly.pdbx_strand_id
1 'polypeptide(L)' 'MDIARSFFKKALGLMFKKDGEMIFVFNRDVNYSVWTPFMRFNI' A
#
# COMPACT_ATOMS: atom_id res chain seq x y z
N MET A 1 -8.09 2.12 -9.64
CA MET A 1 -6.94 1.22 -9.38
C MET A 1 -5.67 2.05 -9.36
N ASP A 2 -5.08 2.25 -8.19
CA ASP A 2 -3.88 3.10 -8.00
C ASP A 2 -2.59 2.27 -8.02
N ILE A 3 -1.47 2.86 -8.45
CA ILE A 3 -0.15 2.19 -8.45
C ILE A 3 0.83 2.93 -7.54
N ALA A 4 1.33 2.22 -6.53
CA ALA A 4 2.32 2.72 -5.58
C ALA A 4 3.75 2.29 -5.99
N ARG A 5 4.44 3.15 -6.76
CA ARG A 5 5.85 2.97 -7.12
C ARG A 5 6.82 3.63 -6.15
N SER A 6 6.52 4.85 -5.70
CA SER A 6 7.37 5.60 -4.78
C SER A 6 7.26 5.07 -3.35
N PHE A 7 8.33 5.26 -2.57
CA PHE A 7 8.37 4.87 -1.16
C PHE A 7 7.18 5.43 -0.38
N PHE A 8 6.91 6.74 -0.51
CA PHE A 8 5.80 7.38 0.20
C PHE A 8 4.43 6.84 -0.20
N LYS A 9 4.19 6.55 -1.49
CA LYS A 9 2.91 5.93 -1.91
C LYS A 9 2.76 4.53 -1.34
N LYS A 10 3.84 3.75 -1.25
CA LYS A 10 3.82 2.42 -0.63
C LYS A 10 3.58 2.50 0.87
N ALA A 11 4.22 3.45 1.55
CA ALA A 11 4.04 3.66 2.98
C ALA A 11 2.61 4.13 3.33
N LEU A 12 2.03 5.00 2.51
CA LEU A 12 0.65 5.47 2.68
C LEU A 12 -0.38 4.38 2.33
N GLY A 13 -0.13 3.57 1.30
CA GLY A 13 -1.02 2.52 0.87
C GLY A 13 -2.47 3.01 0.68
N LEU A 14 -3.40 2.34 1.36
CA LEU A 14 -4.84 2.64 1.34
C LEU A 14 -5.32 3.27 2.67
N MET A 15 -4.41 3.83 3.47
CA MET A 15 -4.75 4.46 4.73
C MET A 15 -5.81 5.56 4.53
N PHE A 16 -6.76 5.62 5.46
CA PHE A 16 -7.86 6.60 5.49
C PHE A 16 -8.86 6.56 4.32
N LYS A 17 -8.62 5.73 3.28
CA LYS A 17 -9.61 5.52 2.22
C LYS A 17 -10.80 4.72 2.75
N LYS A 18 -11.99 5.00 2.21
CA LYS A 18 -13.22 4.24 2.52
C LYS A 18 -13.28 2.92 1.75
N ASP A 19 -12.77 2.94 0.51
CA ASP A 19 -12.69 1.81 -0.41
C ASP A 19 -11.53 2.01 -1.41
N GLY A 20 -11.21 0.96 -2.17
CA GLY A 20 -10.34 1.04 -3.33
C GLY A 20 -9.28 -0.06 -3.43
N GLU A 21 -8.63 -0.09 -4.58
CA GLU A 21 -7.61 -1.07 -4.93
C GLU A 21 -6.30 -0.39 -5.28
N MET A 22 -5.18 -0.97 -4.81
CA MET A 22 -3.84 -0.46 -5.07
C MET A 22 -2.85 -1.60 -5.37
N ILE A 23 -2.04 -1.42 -6.41
CA ILE A 23 -0.89 -2.28 -6.70
C ILE A 23 0.36 -1.68 -6.06
N PHE A 24 1.06 -2.49 -5.26
CA PHE A 24 2.39 -2.20 -4.74
C PHE A 24 3.45 -2.81 -5.65
N VAL A 25 4.42 -2.00 -6.12
CA VAL A 25 5.51 -2.47 -6.99
C VAL A 25 6.81 -2.55 -6.21
N PHE A 26 7.23 -3.75 -5.83
CA PHE A 26 8.43 -3.98 -5.01
C PHE A 26 9.65 -4.39 -5.85
N ASN A 27 10.85 -4.02 -5.39
CA ASN A 27 12.11 -4.46 -6.01
C ASN A 27 12.49 -5.85 -5.47
N ARG A 28 13.03 -6.74 -6.29
CA ARG A 28 13.25 -8.16 -5.89
C ARG A 28 14.27 -8.36 -4.77
N ASP A 29 15.20 -7.42 -4.58
CA ASP A 29 16.34 -7.59 -3.66
C ASP A 29 16.14 -6.95 -2.28
N VAL A 30 14.90 -6.59 -1.93
CA VAL A 30 14.57 -5.93 -0.66
C VAL A 30 13.46 -6.70 0.04
N ASN A 31 13.63 -6.95 1.34
CA ASN A 31 12.57 -7.50 2.17
C ASN A 31 11.54 -6.41 2.48
N TYR A 32 10.27 -6.70 2.16
CA TYR A 32 9.15 -5.80 2.46
C TYR A 32 8.20 -6.48 3.42
N SER A 33 7.71 -5.70 4.38
CA SER A 33 6.61 -6.08 5.26
C SER A 33 5.42 -5.19 4.97
N VAL A 34 4.23 -5.79 4.92
CA VAL A 34 2.98 -5.04 4.80
C VAL A 34 2.36 -4.94 6.19
N TRP A 35 1.89 -3.75 6.51
CA TRP A 35 1.18 -3.42 7.72
C TRP A 35 -0.05 -2.61 7.35
N THR A 36 -1.12 -2.71 8.13
CA THR A 36 -2.43 -2.14 7.80
C THR A 36 -2.92 -1.13 8.83
N PRO A 37 -2.07 -0.23 9.37
CA PRO A 37 -2.55 0.76 10.33
C PRO A 37 -3.48 1.74 9.62
N PHE A 38 -4.54 2.18 10.30
CA PHE A 38 -5.51 3.16 9.78
C PHE A 38 -6.24 2.78 8.48
N MET A 39 -6.19 1.52 8.05
CA MET A 39 -7.11 1.01 7.03
C MET A 39 -8.50 0.81 7.63
N ARG A 40 -9.52 1.21 6.89
CA ARG A 40 -10.91 1.23 7.34
C ARG A 40 -11.73 0.07 6.77
N PHE A 41 -11.09 -0.82 6.01
CA PHE A 41 -11.71 -1.94 5.33
C PHE A 41 -10.73 -3.13 5.27
N ASN A 42 -11.29 -4.33 5.12
CA ASN A 42 -10.53 -5.56 4.99
C ASN A 42 -9.85 -5.65 3.62
N ILE A 43 -8.68 -6.26 3.58
CA ILE A 43 -7.83 -6.43 2.38
C ILE A 43 -7.84 -7.89 1.96
#